data_AF-A0A1G1THN6-F1
#
_entry.id   AF-A0A1G1THN6-F1
#
_cell.length_a   1.000
_cell.length_b   1.000
_cell.length_c   1.000
_cell.angle_alpha   90.00
_cell.angle_beta   90.00
_cell.angle_gamma   90.00
#
_symmetry.space_group_name_H-M   'P 1'
#
loop_
_entity.id
_entity.type
_entity.pdbx_description
1 polymer ?
#
loop_
_entity_poly.entity_id
_entity_poly.type
_entity_poly.pdbx_seq_one_letter_code
_entity_poly.pdbx_strand_id
1 'polypeptide(L)'
;MNSFFSFAACAVIGLTLSSCSLGHSASDDVTSSNPAVALQAQKVVDLQRQVDAQKQAYKSRKEVVKDREQAVDNQKEQADIEKKKLEGLEQQLDGAKQNLKGVKTQAKTQ
;
A
#
# COMPACT_ATOMS: atom_id res chain seq x y z
N MET A 1 11.77 -0.43 27.97
CA MET A 1 13.15 -0.10 28.36
C MET A 1 14.10 -0.68 27.33
N ASN A 2 15.01 0.17 26.86
CA ASN A 2 16.31 -0.13 26.25
C ASN A 2 16.36 -0.35 24.74
N SER A 3 16.33 0.80 24.06
CA SER A 3 17.28 1.22 23.02
C SER A 3 18.70 0.70 23.25
N PHE A 4 19.39 0.24 22.20
CA PHE A 4 20.83 0.47 22.03
C PHE A 4 21.20 0.58 20.53
N PHE A 5 21.67 1.78 20.14
CA PHE A 5 22.82 2.11 19.28
C PHE A 5 23.00 1.37 17.93
N SER A 6 23.55 1.93 16.85
CA SER A 6 24.11 3.23 16.46
C SER A 6 24.98 2.85 15.27
N PHE A 7 24.81 3.45 14.09
CA PHE A 7 25.94 3.70 13.21
C PHE A 7 25.61 4.87 12.28
N ALA A 8 26.20 6.02 12.61
CA ALA A 8 26.79 7.04 11.75
C ALA A 8 26.16 7.21 10.35
N ALA A 9 25.50 8.34 10.07
CA ALA A 9 26.11 9.63 9.72
C ALA A 9 26.92 9.61 8.40
N CYS A 10 26.54 10.54 7.51
CA CYS A 10 27.19 11.08 6.29
C CYS A 10 26.24 10.93 5.09
N ALA A 11 25.94 11.93 4.28
CA ALA A 11 26.26 13.35 4.28
C ALA A 11 25.29 13.98 3.25
N VAL A 12 24.88 15.21 3.51
CA VAL A 12 24.17 16.08 2.57
C VAL A 12 25.05 16.30 1.35
N ILE A 13 24.57 15.96 0.15
CA ILE A 13 25.03 16.57 -1.10
C ILE A 13 23.78 16.85 -1.94
N GLY A 14 23.33 18.11 -1.88
CA GLY A 14 22.40 18.65 -2.85
C GLY A 14 23.08 18.71 -4.21
N LEU A 15 22.56 17.95 -5.17
CA LEU A 15 22.90 18.11 -6.58
C LEU A 15 21.71 18.80 -7.25
N THR A 16 21.83 20.12 -7.36
CA THR A 16 21.02 20.95 -8.25
C THR A 16 21.34 20.55 -9.69
N LEU A 17 20.59 19.60 -10.25
CA LEU A 17 20.70 19.27 -11.67
C LEU A 17 19.86 20.26 -12.47
N SER A 18 20.59 21.23 -13.01
CA SER A 18 20.18 22.14 -14.06
C SER A 18 19.55 21.35 -15.22
N SER A 19 18.32 21.71 -15.55
CA SER A 19 17.55 21.15 -16.66
C SER A 19 18.18 21.54 -18.00
N CYS A 20 18.86 20.60 -18.66
CA CYS A 20 19.13 20.69 -20.09
C CYS A 20 18.24 19.70 -20.83
N SER A 21 17.25 20.27 -21.53
CA SER A 21 16.45 19.62 -22.56
C SER A 21 17.35 19.04 -23.64
N LEU A 22 17.31 17.72 -23.83
CA LEU A 22 17.74 17.10 -25.08
C LEU A 22 16.80 15.96 -25.42
N GLY A 23 15.73 16.31 -26.14
CA GLY A 23 15.12 15.39 -27.08
C GLY A 23 16.11 15.16 -28.22
N HIS A 24 16.74 14.00 -28.24
CA HIS A 24 17.31 13.34 -29.42
C HIS A 24 17.47 11.85 -29.10
N SER A 25 17.04 11.02 -30.05
CA SER A 25 16.97 9.57 -29.98
C SER A 25 18.23 8.92 -29.40
N ALA A 26 18.06 8.19 -28.30
CA ALA A 26 19.12 7.51 -27.54
C ALA A 26 19.67 6.23 -28.21
N SER A 27 19.78 6.17 -29.54
CA SER A 27 20.20 4.93 -30.22
C SER A 27 21.33 5.06 -31.24
N ASP A 28 21.74 6.26 -31.65
CA ASP A 28 22.69 6.39 -32.77
C ASP A 28 24.09 6.91 -32.41
N ASP A 29 24.40 7.23 -31.15
CA ASP A 29 25.72 7.79 -30.77
C ASP A 29 26.40 7.09 -29.58
N VAL A 30 26.61 5.78 -29.69
CA VAL A 30 27.54 5.03 -28.81
C VAL A 30 28.89 4.79 -29.52
N THR A 31 29.22 5.58 -30.55
CA THR A 31 30.43 5.38 -31.35
C THR A 31 31.42 6.53 -31.16
N SER A 32 31.78 6.81 -29.90
CA SER A 32 32.95 7.64 -29.61
C SER A 32 34.23 6.83 -29.79
N SER A 33 35.20 7.34 -30.56
CA SER A 33 36.53 6.71 -30.72
C SER A 33 37.34 6.62 -29.42
N ASN A 34 36.87 7.25 -28.33
CA ASN A 34 37.43 7.10 -27.00
C ASN A 34 36.66 6.01 -26.22
N PRO A 35 37.29 4.85 -25.93
CA PRO A 35 36.62 3.70 -25.31
C PRO A 35 36.05 4.00 -23.91
N ALA A 36 36.61 4.98 -23.18
CA ALA A 36 36.08 5.37 -21.87
C ALA A 36 34.73 6.09 -21.99
N VAL A 37 34.54 6.91 -23.03
CA VAL A 37 33.29 7.64 -23.28
C VAL A 37 32.19 6.70 -23.75
N ALA A 38 32.53 5.75 -24.63
CA ALA A 38 31.58 4.71 -25.06
C ALA A 38 31.07 3.86 -23.88
N LEU A 39 31.97 3.47 -22.95
CA LEU A 39 31.58 2.72 -21.76
C LEU A 39 30.69 3.55 -20.81
N GLN A 40 30.98 4.84 -20.65
CA GLN A 40 30.17 5.72 -19.81
C GLN A 40 28.78 5.94 -20.42
N ALA A 41 28.68 6.16 -21.73
CA ALA A 41 27.42 6.26 -22.46
C ALA A 41 26.57 4.99 -22.28
N GLN A 42 27.19 3.80 -22.40
CA GLN A 42 26.53 2.53 -22.15
C GLN A 42 25.96 2.44 -20.73
N LYS A 43 26.75 2.80 -19.70
CA LYS A 43 26.27 2.80 -18.31
C LYS A 43 25.10 3.75 -18.08
N VAL A 44 25.11 4.92 -18.72
CA VAL A 44 24.00 5.89 -18.62
C VAL A 44 22.74 5.30 -19.24
N VAL A 45 22.83 4.65 -20.40
CA VAL A 45 21.70 3.97 -21.04
C VAL A 45 21.15 2.86 -20.15
N ASP A 46 22.02 2.06 -19.54
CA ASP A 46 21.59 0.97 -18.67
C ASP A 46 20.97 1.46 -17.36
N LEU A 47 21.49 2.55 -16.78
CA LEU A 47 20.87 3.23 -15.65
C LEU A 47 19.51 3.81 -16.02
N GLN A 48 19.38 4.43 -17.19
CA GLN A 48 18.12 4.98 -17.68
C GLN A 48 17.06 3.87 -17.80
N ARG A 49 17.42 2.73 -18.40
CA ARG A 49 16.54 1.56 -18.48
C ARG A 49 16.11 1.05 -17.10
N GLN A 50 17.03 1.01 -16.14
CA GLN A 50 16.72 0.60 -14.77
C GLN A 50 15.76 1.59 -14.06
N VAL A 51 15.97 2.89 -14.26
CA VAL A 51 15.09 3.93 -13.70
C VAL A 51 13.69 3.83 -14.31
N ASP A 52 13.58 3.63 -15.62
CA ASP A 52 12.29 3.48 -16.29
C ASP A 52 11.56 2.22 -15.84
N ALA A 53 12.27 1.10 -15.67
CA ALA A 53 11.70 -0.12 -15.11
C ALA A 53 11.20 0.08 -13.67
N GLN A 54 11.98 0.76 -12.82
CA GLN A 54 11.58 1.09 -11.45
C GLN A 54 10.36 2.01 -11.42
N LYS A 55 10.30 3.01 -12.29
CA LYS A 55 9.17 3.93 -12.40
C LYS A 55 7.88 3.21 -12.78
N GLN A 56 7.96 2.23 -13.69
CA GLN A 56 6.81 1.40 -14.05
C GLN A 56 6.38 0.52 -12.88
N ALA A 57 7.33 -0.16 -12.21
CA ALA A 57 7.03 -0.99 -11.05
C ALA A 57 6.39 -0.17 -9.91
N TYR A 58 6.84 1.07 -9.68
CA TYR A 58 6.25 1.96 -8.68
C TYR A 58 4.80 2.32 -9.02
N LYS A 59 4.52 2.66 -10.29
CA LYS A 59 3.14 2.93 -10.74
C LYS A 59 2.22 1.73 -10.52
N SER A 60 2.66 0.53 -10.92
CA SER A 60 1.88 -0.69 -10.70
C SER A 60 1.62 -0.96 -9.22
N ARG A 61 2.63 -0.77 -8.35
CA ARG A 61 2.43 -0.91 -6.90
C ARG A 61 1.45 0.11 -6.34
N LYS A 62 1.48 1.34 -6.84
CA LYS A 62 0.56 2.40 -6.40
C LYS A 62 -0.89 2.02 -6.69
N GLU A 63 -1.18 1.49 -7.87
CA GLU A 63 -2.53 1.02 -8.20
C GLU A 63 -2.95 -0.16 -7.31
N VAL A 64 -2.06 -1.13 -7.07
CA VAL A 64 -2.32 -2.25 -6.14
C VAL A 64 -2.63 -1.77 -4.73
N VAL A 65 -1.92 -0.74 -4.23
CA VAL A 65 -2.20 -0.17 -2.90
C VAL A 65 -3.59 0.45 -2.87
N LYS A 66 -3.96 1.22 -3.89
CA LYS A 66 -5.29 1.83 -4.01
C LYS A 66 -6.40 0.77 -4.03
N ASP A 67 -6.24 -0.30 -4.79
CA ASP A 67 -7.21 -1.40 -4.84
C ASP A 67 -7.33 -2.09 -3.47
N ARG A 68 -6.22 -2.24 -2.73
CA ARG A 68 -6.21 -2.81 -1.38
C ARG A 68 -6.87 -1.89 -0.35
N GLU A 69 -6.67 -0.58 -0.45
CA GLU A 69 -7.37 0.40 0.39
C GLU A 69 -8.88 0.28 0.21
N GLN A 70 -9.36 0.24 -1.04
CA GLN A 70 -10.78 0.06 -1.32
C GLN A 70 -11.32 -1.29 -0.81
N ALA A 71 -10.54 -2.38 -0.94
CA ALA A 71 -10.93 -3.68 -0.41
C ALA A 71 -11.06 -3.67 1.13
N VAL A 72 -10.17 -2.98 1.83
CA VAL A 72 -10.23 -2.82 3.29
C VAL A 72 -11.44 -2.00 3.71
N ASP A 73 -11.76 -0.92 2.99
CA ASP A 73 -12.95 -0.11 3.27
C ASP A 73 -14.24 -0.93 3.12
N ASN A 74 -14.35 -1.72 2.06
CA ASN A 74 -15.48 -2.62 1.84
C ASN A 74 -15.59 -3.68 2.96
N GLN A 75 -14.46 -4.25 3.41
CA GLN A 75 -14.46 -5.22 4.51
C GLN A 75 -14.92 -4.58 5.83
N LYS A 76 -14.55 -3.32 6.07
CA LYS A 76 -14.98 -2.57 7.26
C LYS A 76 -16.49 -2.34 7.24
N GLU A 77 -17.04 -1.95 6.10
CA GLU A 77 -18.49 -1.78 5.94
C GLU A 77 -19.24 -3.09 6.20
N GLN A 78 -18.75 -4.21 5.67
CA GLN A 78 -19.35 -5.53 5.93
C GLN A 78 -19.31 -5.90 7.41
N ALA A 79 -18.18 -5.67 8.08
CA ALA A 79 -18.05 -5.92 9.51
C ALA A 79 -19.03 -5.07 10.34
N ASP A 80 -19.24 -3.80 9.97
CA ASP A 80 -20.21 -2.92 10.63
C ASP A 80 -21.65 -3.41 10.43
N ILE A 81 -21.99 -3.92 9.24
CA ILE A 81 -23.30 -4.53 8.97
C ILE A 81 -23.50 -5.79 9.80
N GLU A 82 -22.50 -6.67 9.85
CA GLU A 82 -22.57 -7.91 10.63
C GLU A 82 -22.70 -7.63 12.13
N LYS A 83 -21.96 -6.62 12.64
CA LYS A 83 -22.09 -6.18 14.02
C LYS A 83 -23.52 -5.74 14.36
N LYS A 84 -24.15 -4.92 13.51
CA LYS A 84 -25.56 -4.51 13.71
C LYS A 84 -26.53 -5.69 13.67
N LYS A 85 -26.29 -6.67 12.80
CA LYS A 85 -27.10 -7.90 12.74
C LYS A 85 -26.97 -8.71 14.04
N LEU A 86 -25.75 -8.83 14.58
CA LEU A 86 -25.51 -9.52 15.85
C LEU A 86 -26.22 -8.83 17.01
N GLU A 87 -26.13 -7.50 17.11
CA GLU A 87 -26.85 -6.72 18.12
C GLU A 87 -28.37 -6.95 18.04
N GLY A 88 -28.94 -7.03 16.84
CA GLY A 88 -30.34 -7.36 16.64
C GLY A 88 -30.71 -8.79 17.09
N LEU A 89 -29.84 -9.77 16.82
CA LEU A 89 -30.03 -11.16 17.25
C LEU A 89 -29.93 -11.30 18.78
N GLU A 90 -29.03 -10.55 19.42
CA GLU A 90 -28.93 -10.52 20.90
C GLU A 90 -30.22 -9.99 21.54
N GLN A 91 -30.78 -8.90 21.00
CA GLN A 91 -32.05 -8.36 21.48
C GLN A 91 -33.21 -9.34 21.31
N GLN A 92 -33.29 -10.02 20.16
CA GLN A 92 -34.31 -11.06 19.92
C GLN A 92 -34.16 -12.22 20.90
N LEU A 93 -32.93 -12.67 21.15
CA LEU A 93 -32.64 -13.74 22.09
C LEU A 93 -33.07 -13.36 23.52
N ASP A 94 -32.78 -12.13 23.94
CA ASP A 94 -33.16 -11.66 25.26
C ASP A 94 -34.67 -11.50 25.43
N GLY A 95 -35.37 -11.00 24.40
CA GLY A 95 -36.83 -11.00 24.34
C GLY A 95 -37.41 -12.42 24.44
N ALA A 96 -36.86 -13.37 23.70
CA ALA A 96 -37.27 -14.78 23.76
C ALA A 96 -37.05 -15.39 25.16
N LYS A 97 -35.92 -15.10 25.82
CA LYS A 97 -35.65 -15.53 27.21
C LYS A 97 -36.68 -14.95 28.18
N GLN A 98 -37.03 -13.66 28.05
CA GLN A 98 -38.03 -13.03 28.91
C GLN A 98 -39.42 -13.62 28.70
N ASN A 99 -39.84 -13.83 27.44
CA ASN A 99 -41.10 -14.46 27.10
C ASN A 99 -41.19 -15.87 27.70
N LEU A 100 -40.14 -16.68 27.57
CA LEU A 100 -40.08 -18.02 28.16
C LEU A 100 -40.21 -17.99 29.69
N LYS A 101 -39.57 -17.02 30.36
CA LYS A 101 -39.76 -16.83 31.81
C LYS A 101 -41.21 -16.50 32.15
N GLY A 102 -41.85 -15.62 31.39
CA GLY A 102 -43.27 -15.27 31.56
C GLY A 102 -44.20 -16.48 31.44
N VAL A 103 -44.04 -17.26 30.36
CA VAL A 103 -44.81 -18.49 30.12
C VAL A 103 -44.59 -19.50 31.26
N LYS A 104 -43.34 -19.68 31.71
CA LYS A 104 -43.03 -20.59 32.82
C LYS A 104 -43.68 -20.16 34.13
N THR A 105 -43.78 -18.86 34.40
CA THR A 105 -44.46 -18.34 35.59
C THR A 105 -45.96 -18.57 35.49
N GLN A 106 -46.58 -18.24 34.35
CA GLN A 106 -48.02 -18.45 34.13
C GLN A 106 -48.43 -19.92 34.30
N ALA A 107 -47.63 -20.84 33.73
CA ALA A 107 -47.88 -22.28 33.84
C ALA A 107 -47.74 -22.83 35.27
N LYS A 108 -47.05 -22.12 36.18
CA LYS A 108 -46.95 -22.51 37.59
C LYS A 108 -48.10 -21.98 38.45
N THR A 109 -48.80 -20.96 37.96
CA THR A 109 -49.90 -20.29 38.68
C THR A 109 -51.29 -20.75 38.21
N GLN A 110 -51.36 -21.58 37.16
CA GLN A 110 -52.55 -22.32 36.74
C GLN A 110 -52.58 -23.69 37.43
#